data_AF-A0A3E4QQR1-F1
#
_entry.id   AF-A0A3E4QQR1-F1
#
_cell.length_a   1.000
_cell.length_b   1.000
_cell.length_c   1.000
_cell.angle_alpha   90.00
_cell.angle_beta   90.00
_cell.angle_gamma   90.00
#
_symmetry.space_group_name_H-M   'P 1'
#
loop_
_entity.id
_entity.type
_entity.pdbx_description
1 polymer ?
#
loop_
_entity_poly.entity_id
_entity_poly.type
_entity_poly.pdbx_seq_one_letter_code
_entity_poly.pdbx_strand_id
1 'polypeptide(L)'
;MTTITLFHGSPHEEVTPAFGLGNDKHDYGRGFYLTESVGLAKEWAVCRPDESNGWVHRYELDLEDLRILDFQQHNVLAWLAELMKHRSAADSKRYRMLAAKFIEAYGIDTSGYGVIKGWRANASYFYIAKEFVRDNVDVDILEELLSLGGLGIQYCIKSEVAYSRLQEVESDLTAVSYDEFNEKYNRRDIEARANMRRLIDSDANKVTNVFSTLL
;
A
#
# COMPACT_ATOMS: atom_id res chain seq x y z
N MET A 1 10.07 15.40 -21.14
CA MET A 1 8.91 15.34 -20.25
C MET A 1 8.42 13.91 -20.20
N THR A 2 8.61 13.26 -19.05
CA THR A 2 8.11 11.91 -18.78
C THR A 2 6.95 12.08 -17.82
N THR A 3 5.74 12.23 -18.37
CA THR A 3 4.51 12.37 -17.56
C THR A 3 3.85 11.02 -17.40
N ILE A 4 3.27 10.76 -16.23
CA ILE A 4 2.49 9.56 -15.93
C ILE A 4 1.06 9.96 -15.53
N THR A 5 0.09 9.16 -15.96
CA THR A 5 -1.31 9.27 -15.55
C THR A 5 -1.55 8.43 -14.30
N LEU A 6 -2.11 9.05 -13.27
CA LEU A 6 -2.43 8.43 -11.99
C LEU A 6 -3.88 8.73 -11.59
N PHE A 7 -4.47 7.87 -10.77
CA PHE A 7 -5.85 7.96 -10.32
C PHE A 7 -5.93 7.92 -8.80
N HIS A 8 -6.78 8.77 -8.22
CA HIS A 8 -7.11 8.76 -6.81
C HIS A 8 -8.60 8.43 -6.64
N GLY A 9 -8.90 7.35 -5.91
CA GLY A 9 -10.26 7.01 -5.51
C GLY A 9 -10.59 7.65 -4.17
N SER A 10 -11.68 8.40 -4.11
CA SER A 10 -12.12 9.17 -2.96
C SER A 10 -13.63 9.03 -2.74
N PRO A 11 -14.11 9.02 -1.49
CA PRO A 11 -15.53 9.17 -1.19
C PRO A 11 -15.97 10.63 -1.12
N HIS A 12 -15.15 11.57 -1.58
CA HIS A 12 -15.43 13.00 -1.66
C HIS A 12 -15.22 13.51 -3.09
N GLU A 13 -16.15 14.33 -3.59
CA GLU A 13 -16.15 14.87 -4.96
C GLU A 13 -15.05 15.90 -5.16
N GLU A 14 -14.73 16.60 -4.08
CA GLU A 14 -13.69 17.60 -4.03
C GLU A 14 -12.52 17.04 -3.22
N VAL A 15 -11.33 17.05 -3.83
CA VAL A 15 -10.08 16.63 -3.18
C VAL A 15 -9.04 17.69 -3.47
N THR A 16 -8.38 18.19 -2.42
CA THR A 16 -7.27 19.14 -2.56
C THR A 16 -6.00 18.52 -1.99
N PRO A 17 -5.17 17.88 -2.82
CA PRO A 17 -3.92 17.30 -2.35
C PRO A 17 -2.96 18.42 -1.95
N ALA A 18 -2.50 18.40 -0.69
CA ALA A 18 -1.53 19.36 -0.19
C ALA A 18 -0.39 18.66 0.55
N PHE A 19 0.81 19.20 0.38
CA PHE A 19 2.00 18.73 1.09
C PHE A 19 1.82 18.86 2.61
N GLY A 20 2.32 17.86 3.35
CA GLY A 20 2.24 17.83 4.81
C GLY A 20 0.88 17.38 5.37
N LEU A 21 -0.14 17.15 4.53
CA LEU A 21 -1.41 16.53 4.90
C LEU A 21 -1.42 15.01 4.67
N GLY A 22 -2.40 14.33 5.24
CA GLY A 22 -2.55 12.87 5.20
C GLY A 22 -2.31 12.21 6.55
N ASN A 23 -2.27 10.88 6.57
CA ASN A 23 -2.16 10.09 7.80
C ASN A 23 -0.80 9.39 7.88
N ASP A 24 -0.09 9.55 9.00
CA ASP A 24 1.20 8.90 9.25
C ASP A 24 1.11 7.37 9.30
N LYS A 25 -0.10 6.82 9.50
CA LYS A 25 -0.36 5.38 9.55
C LYS A 25 -0.76 4.78 8.19
N HIS A 26 -0.58 5.50 7.09
CA HIS A 26 -0.67 4.92 5.76
C HIS A 26 0.61 4.14 5.42
N ASP A 27 0.55 3.35 4.35
CA ASP A 27 1.55 2.35 4.00
C ASP A 27 2.98 2.90 3.83
N TYR A 28 3.07 4.13 3.32
CA TYR A 28 4.31 4.88 3.07
C TYR A 28 4.38 6.17 3.91
N GLY A 29 3.63 6.17 5.02
CA GLY A 29 3.46 7.30 5.91
C GLY A 29 2.63 8.42 5.29
N ARG A 30 2.85 9.64 5.75
CA ARG A 30 2.09 10.80 5.26
C ARG A 30 2.37 11.10 3.78
N GLY A 31 1.33 11.37 3.02
CA GLY A 31 1.39 11.79 1.62
C GLY A 31 0.05 11.60 0.91
N PHE A 32 0.04 11.90 -0.39
CA PHE A 32 -1.13 11.70 -1.26
C PHE A 32 -0.97 10.42 -2.09
N TYR A 33 -2.00 9.59 -2.13
CA TYR A 33 -1.93 8.22 -2.65
C TYR A 33 -2.72 8.07 -3.94
N LEU A 34 -2.05 7.58 -4.98
CA LEU A 34 -2.64 7.34 -6.29
C LEU A 34 -2.27 5.96 -6.83
N THR A 35 -2.86 5.56 -7.95
CA THR A 35 -2.51 4.32 -8.68
C THR A 35 -2.64 4.53 -10.18
N GLU A 36 -1.88 3.79 -11.00
CA GLU A 36 -2.07 3.76 -12.45
C GLU A 36 -3.37 3.04 -12.86
N SER A 37 -3.94 2.22 -11.98
CA SER A 37 -5.14 1.43 -12.27
C SER A 37 -6.41 2.18 -11.91
N VAL A 38 -7.11 2.69 -12.93
CA VAL A 38 -8.45 3.28 -12.75
C VAL A 38 -9.43 2.29 -12.11
N GLY A 39 -9.33 1.00 -12.41
CA GLY A 39 -10.21 -0.03 -11.84
C GLY A 39 -10.02 -0.17 -10.33
N LEU A 40 -8.77 -0.18 -9.87
CA LEU A 40 -8.46 -0.20 -8.44
C LEU A 40 -8.86 1.11 -7.77
N ALA A 41 -8.62 2.27 -8.41
CA ALA A 41 -9.07 3.56 -7.88
C ALA A 41 -10.60 3.58 -7.67
N LYS A 42 -11.37 3.02 -8.62
CA LYS A 42 -12.84 2.87 -8.46
C LYS A 42 -13.20 1.98 -7.27
N GLU A 43 -12.57 0.82 -7.12
CA GLU A 43 -12.78 -0.03 -5.94
C GLU A 43 -12.43 0.69 -4.62
N TRP A 44 -11.38 1.52 -4.62
CA TRP A 44 -10.94 2.23 -3.40
C TRP A 44 -11.86 3.40 -3.02
N ALA A 45 -12.46 4.05 -4.02
CA ALA A 45 -13.41 5.15 -3.83
C ALA A 45 -14.68 4.75 -3.07
N VAL A 46 -15.03 3.45 -3.08
CA VAL A 46 -16.26 2.91 -2.48
C VAL A 46 -16.00 1.75 -1.53
N CYS A 47 -14.79 1.66 -0.95
CA CYS A 47 -14.40 0.53 -0.11
C CYS A 47 -14.97 0.57 1.32
N ARG A 48 -15.57 1.69 1.76
CA ARG A 48 -16.16 1.82 3.08
C ARG A 48 -17.69 1.66 3.02
N PRO A 49 -18.28 0.90 3.95
CA PRO A 49 -19.68 0.46 3.87
C PRO A 49 -20.73 1.53 4.15
N ASP A 50 -20.31 2.67 4.69
CA ASP A 50 -21.15 3.80 5.08
C ASP A 50 -21.15 4.95 4.06
N GLU A 51 -20.43 4.79 2.96
CA GLU A 51 -20.29 5.79 1.90
C GLU A 51 -21.27 5.50 0.75
N SER A 52 -21.78 6.56 0.12
CA SER A 52 -22.60 6.47 -1.09
C SER A 52 -21.73 6.22 -2.32
N ASN A 53 -22.14 6.69 -3.50
CA ASN A 53 -21.27 6.75 -4.67
C ASN A 53 -19.94 7.43 -4.31
N GLY A 54 -18.85 6.94 -4.90
CA GLY A 54 -17.51 7.51 -4.77
C GLY A 54 -17.11 8.28 -6.02
N TRP A 55 -15.88 8.79 -6.03
CA TRP A 55 -15.32 9.57 -7.12
C TRP A 55 -13.89 9.12 -7.43
N VAL A 56 -13.54 9.16 -8.71
CA VAL A 56 -12.18 8.94 -9.18
C VAL A 56 -11.68 10.19 -9.88
N HIS A 57 -10.57 10.71 -9.35
CA HIS A 57 -9.85 11.86 -9.85
C HIS A 57 -8.67 11.39 -10.70
N ARG A 58 -8.47 12.00 -11.87
CA ARG A 58 -7.30 11.77 -12.72
C ARG A 58 -6.27 12.85 -12.46
N TYR A 59 -5.01 12.44 -12.33
CA TYR A 59 -3.87 13.32 -12.22
C TYR A 59 -2.83 13.00 -13.28
N GLU A 60 -2.12 14.03 -13.70
CA GLU A 60 -0.88 13.94 -14.47
C GLU A 60 0.28 14.36 -13.57
N LEU A 61 1.28 13.50 -13.46
CA LEU A 61 2.48 13.75 -12.68
C LEU A 61 3.68 13.85 -13.62
N ASP A 62 4.34 15.01 -13.62
CA ASP A 62 5.62 15.19 -14.30
C ASP A 62 6.77 14.60 -13.47
N LEU A 63 7.47 13.62 -14.05
CA LEU A 63 8.56 12.89 -13.39
C LEU A 63 9.94 13.51 -13.61
N GLU A 64 10.06 14.58 -14.41
CA GLU A 64 11.34 15.23 -14.70
C GLU A 64 12.05 15.62 -13.40
N ASP A 65 13.30 15.19 -13.19
CA ASP A 65 14.09 15.40 -11.97
C ASP A 65 13.47 14.91 -10.64
N LEU A 66 12.35 14.17 -10.66
CA LEU A 66 11.80 13.57 -9.45
C LEU A 66 12.56 12.29 -9.09
N ARG A 67 13.09 12.23 -7.87
CA ARG A 67 13.59 10.99 -7.31
C ARG A 67 12.41 10.11 -6.89
N ILE A 68 12.31 8.94 -7.51
CA ILE A 68 11.27 7.94 -7.23
C ILE A 68 11.94 6.73 -6.57
N LEU A 69 11.43 6.34 -5.40
CA LEU A 69 11.77 5.05 -4.80
C LEU A 69 10.75 4.02 -5.25
N ASP A 70 11.19 2.94 -5.88
CA ASP A 70 10.33 1.86 -6.35
C ASP A 70 10.60 0.57 -5.58
N PHE A 71 9.72 0.26 -4.62
CA PHE A 71 9.82 -0.97 -3.84
C PHE A 71 9.71 -2.24 -4.67
N GLN A 72 9.16 -2.18 -5.89
CA GLN A 72 9.15 -3.33 -6.80
C GLN A 72 10.54 -3.73 -7.28
N GLN A 73 11.52 -2.83 -7.18
CA GLN A 73 12.93 -3.09 -7.52
C GLN A 73 13.73 -3.59 -6.31
N HIS A 74 13.07 -3.78 -5.17
CA HIS A 74 13.65 -4.23 -3.92
C HIS A 74 12.97 -5.53 -3.46
N ASN A 75 13.56 -6.20 -2.48
CA ASN A 75 12.97 -7.42 -1.93
C ASN A 75 11.73 -7.10 -1.06
N VAL A 76 10.89 -8.11 -0.84
CA VAL A 76 9.69 -8.00 -0.02
C VAL A 76 9.96 -7.56 1.42
N LEU A 77 11.14 -7.90 1.98
CA LEU A 77 11.54 -7.51 3.34
C LEU A 77 11.77 -6.00 3.45
N ALA A 78 12.34 -5.36 2.43
CA ALA A 78 12.53 -3.91 2.39
C ALA A 78 11.18 -3.17 2.36
N TRP A 79 10.22 -3.69 1.58
CA TRP A 79 8.87 -3.15 1.57
C TRP A 79 8.13 -3.35 2.90
N LEU A 80 8.22 -4.56 3.50
CA LEU A 80 7.66 -4.83 4.82
C LEU A 80 8.30 -3.94 5.90
N ALA A 81 9.62 -3.71 5.83
CA ALA A 81 10.31 -2.79 6.74
C ALA A 81 9.77 -1.37 6.61
N GLU A 82 9.52 -0.88 5.39
CA GLU A 82 8.89 0.43 5.18
C GLU A 82 7.50 0.47 5.81
N LEU A 83 6.68 -0.55 5.61
CA LEU A 83 5.35 -0.62 6.21
C LEU A 83 5.40 -0.61 7.75
N MET A 84 6.36 -1.31 8.34
CA MET A 84 6.54 -1.37 9.80
C MET A 84 7.01 -0.04 10.41
N LYS A 85 7.60 0.88 9.64
CA LYS A 85 7.92 2.24 10.12
C LYS A 85 6.66 3.04 10.44
N HIS A 86 5.61 2.83 9.65
CA HIS A 86 4.39 3.63 9.69
C HIS A 86 3.24 2.92 10.41
N ARG A 87 3.24 1.59 10.40
CA ARG A 87 2.12 0.76 10.88
C ARG A 87 2.62 -0.37 11.78
N SER A 88 2.22 -0.33 13.05
CA SER A 88 2.55 -1.40 14.00
C SER A 88 1.71 -2.65 13.75
N ALA A 89 2.36 -3.77 13.44
CA ALA A 89 1.70 -5.08 13.28
C ALA A 89 1.34 -5.75 14.63
N ALA A 90 2.01 -5.34 15.71
CA ALA A 90 1.72 -5.76 17.08
C ALA A 90 2.15 -4.69 18.09
N ASP A 91 1.83 -4.90 19.36
CA ASP A 91 2.07 -3.98 20.48
C ASP A 91 2.91 -4.63 21.61
N SER A 92 3.39 -5.85 21.40
CA SER A 92 4.19 -6.56 22.40
C SER A 92 5.60 -5.95 22.54
N LYS A 93 6.21 -6.11 23.73
CA LYS A 93 7.62 -5.72 23.95
C LYS A 93 8.56 -6.42 22.98
N ARG A 94 8.31 -7.71 22.72
CA ARG A 94 9.05 -8.53 21.75
C ARG A 94 8.99 -7.90 20.36
N TYR A 95 7.78 -7.57 19.89
CA TYR A 95 7.59 -6.95 18.59
C TYR A 95 8.35 -5.64 18.47
N ARG A 96 8.21 -4.71 19.43
CA ARG A 96 8.92 -3.41 19.36
C ARG A 96 10.43 -3.56 19.21
N MET A 97 11.03 -4.50 19.95
CA MET A 97 12.46 -4.75 19.91
C MET A 97 12.90 -5.35 18.56
N LEU A 98 12.20 -6.38 18.07
CA LEU A 98 12.55 -7.05 16.82
C LEU A 98 12.21 -6.20 15.59
N ALA A 99 11.11 -5.46 15.61
CA ALA A 99 10.72 -4.54 14.56
C ALA A 99 11.78 -3.45 14.34
N ALA A 100 12.34 -2.89 15.43
CA ALA A 100 13.42 -1.91 15.31
C ALA A 100 14.65 -2.49 14.61
N LYS A 101 15.10 -3.69 15.00
CA LYS A 101 16.21 -4.40 14.34
C LYS A 101 15.91 -4.73 12.88
N PHE A 102 14.68 -5.14 12.58
CA PHE A 102 14.26 -5.47 11.23
C PHE A 102 14.27 -4.24 10.32
N ILE A 103 13.75 -3.11 10.82
CA ILE A 103 13.79 -1.83 10.11
C ILE A 103 15.24 -1.36 9.92
N GLU A 104 16.11 -1.58 10.90
CA GLU A 104 17.55 -1.26 10.77
C GLU A 104 18.23 -2.14 9.70
N ALA A 105 17.89 -3.43 9.63
CA ALA A 105 18.52 -4.38 8.70
C ALA A 105 18.01 -4.26 7.25
N TYR A 106 16.71 -4.02 7.07
CA TYR A 106 16.06 -4.08 5.76
C TYR A 106 15.46 -2.75 5.30
N GLY A 107 15.37 -1.75 6.18
CA GLY A 107 14.80 -0.46 5.86
C GLY A 107 15.66 0.34 4.89
N ILE A 108 15.00 0.98 3.92
CA ILE A 108 15.62 1.94 3.01
C ILE A 108 15.39 3.34 3.57
N ASP A 109 16.39 4.21 3.58
CA ASP A 109 16.16 5.63 3.89
C ASP A 109 15.33 6.26 2.76
N THR A 110 14.11 6.65 3.09
CA THR A 110 13.17 7.27 2.14
C THR A 110 13.29 8.79 2.11
N SER A 111 14.22 9.36 2.89
CA SER A 111 14.50 10.79 2.86
C SER A 111 14.97 11.24 1.47
N GLY A 112 14.46 12.39 1.02
CA GLY A 112 14.83 12.98 -0.27
C GLY A 112 14.19 12.35 -1.50
N TYR A 113 13.33 11.34 -1.37
CA TYR A 113 12.48 10.88 -2.47
C TYR A 113 11.21 11.73 -2.59
N GLY A 114 10.93 12.19 -3.81
CA GLY A 114 9.73 12.97 -4.08
C GLY A 114 8.48 12.12 -4.22
N VAL A 115 8.66 10.87 -4.65
CA VAL A 115 7.62 9.87 -4.80
C VAL A 115 8.12 8.53 -4.28
N ILE A 116 7.26 7.82 -3.55
CA ILE A 116 7.49 6.43 -3.17
C ILE A 116 6.41 5.60 -3.86
N LYS A 117 6.79 4.60 -4.66
CA LYS A 117 5.86 3.65 -5.25
C LYS A 117 6.15 2.22 -4.79
N GLY A 118 5.10 1.42 -4.73
CA GLY A 118 5.19 0.00 -4.39
C GLY A 118 3.82 -0.62 -4.15
N TRP A 119 3.79 -1.84 -3.66
CA TRP A 119 2.55 -2.56 -3.39
C TRP A 119 1.67 -1.86 -2.33
N ARG A 120 0.36 -2.04 -2.44
CA ARG A 120 -0.62 -1.56 -1.45
C ARG A 120 -0.91 -2.65 -0.41
N ALA A 121 -1.11 -2.24 0.85
CA ALA A 121 -1.56 -3.10 1.94
C ALA A 121 -3.00 -2.77 2.35
N ASN A 122 -3.92 -3.74 2.29
CA ASN A 122 -5.29 -3.62 2.81
C ASN A 122 -5.41 -4.24 4.23
N ALA A 123 -6.63 -4.49 4.70
CA ALA A 123 -6.85 -5.09 6.02
C ALA A 123 -6.30 -6.54 6.14
N SER A 124 -6.29 -7.35 5.07
CA SER A 124 -5.72 -8.71 5.13
C SER A 124 -4.20 -8.69 5.26
N TYR A 125 -3.53 -7.65 4.77
CA TYR A 125 -2.09 -7.43 5.00
C TYR A 125 -1.74 -7.41 6.49
N PHE A 126 -2.55 -6.74 7.32
CA PHE A 126 -2.30 -6.65 8.77
C PHE A 126 -2.28 -8.02 9.44
N TYR A 127 -3.11 -8.93 8.95
CA TYR A 127 -3.09 -10.29 9.41
C TYR A 127 -1.78 -10.98 9.03
N ILE A 128 -1.36 -10.89 7.76
CA ILE A 128 -0.10 -11.50 7.28
C ILE A 128 1.10 -10.97 8.05
N ALA A 129 1.24 -9.65 8.17
CA ALA A 129 2.33 -9.02 8.90
C ALA A 129 2.34 -9.47 10.38
N LYS A 130 1.16 -9.60 11.00
CA LYS A 130 1.01 -10.07 12.38
C LYS A 130 1.43 -11.54 12.54
N GLU A 131 1.04 -12.41 11.62
CA GLU A 131 1.44 -13.82 11.64
C GLU A 131 2.94 -13.97 11.39
N PHE A 132 3.50 -13.19 10.46
CA PHE A 132 4.93 -13.16 10.20
C PHE A 132 5.75 -12.75 11.43
N VAL A 133 5.43 -11.61 12.08
CA VAL A 133 6.18 -11.16 13.27
C VAL A 133 5.98 -12.03 14.52
N ARG A 134 5.06 -12.99 14.44
CA ARG A 134 4.84 -14.04 15.45
C ARG A 134 5.54 -15.35 15.13
N ASP A 135 6.31 -15.39 14.05
CA ASP A 135 6.99 -16.57 13.53
C ASP A 135 6.02 -17.67 13.05
N ASN A 136 4.82 -17.30 12.60
CA ASN A 136 3.84 -18.26 12.06
C ASN A 136 3.90 -18.37 10.52
N VAL A 137 4.70 -17.54 9.86
CA VAL A 137 4.84 -17.49 8.40
C VAL A 137 6.32 -17.58 8.05
N ASP A 138 6.64 -18.54 7.17
CA ASP A 138 7.97 -18.67 6.58
C ASP A 138 8.22 -17.54 5.57
N VAL A 139 9.45 -17.03 5.54
CA VAL A 139 9.89 -15.98 4.61
C VAL A 139 9.71 -16.43 3.16
N ASP A 140 9.89 -17.72 2.86
CA ASP A 140 9.80 -18.27 1.52
C ASP A 140 8.42 -18.07 0.87
N ILE A 141 7.35 -17.96 1.68
CA ILE A 141 5.97 -17.75 1.20
C ILE A 141 5.47 -16.31 1.39
N LEU A 142 6.29 -15.44 1.99
CA LEU A 142 5.86 -14.10 2.39
C LEU A 142 5.52 -13.22 1.18
N GLU A 143 6.32 -13.28 0.11
CA GLU A 143 6.07 -12.52 -1.11
C GLU A 143 4.75 -12.93 -1.77
N GLU A 144 4.49 -14.25 -1.86
CA GLU A 144 3.23 -14.76 -2.38
C GLU A 144 2.06 -14.27 -1.52
N LEU A 145 2.14 -14.43 -0.19
CA LEU A 145 1.09 -13.99 0.73
C LEU A 145 0.78 -12.50 0.56
N LEU A 146 1.81 -11.65 0.46
CA LEU A 146 1.62 -10.22 0.34
C LEU A 146 1.16 -9.75 -1.05
N SER A 147 1.31 -10.60 -2.07
CA SER A 147 0.76 -10.36 -3.42
C SER A 147 -0.73 -10.71 -3.54
N LEU A 148 -1.29 -11.44 -2.56
CA LEU A 148 -2.69 -11.89 -2.61
C LEU A 148 -3.68 -10.72 -2.63
N GLY A 149 -4.74 -10.89 -3.42
CA GLY A 149 -5.76 -9.88 -3.66
C GLY A 149 -5.42 -8.90 -4.79
N GLY A 150 -4.18 -8.89 -5.29
CA GLY A 150 -3.83 -8.07 -6.46
C GLY A 150 -4.17 -6.60 -6.25
N LEU A 151 -3.79 -6.06 -5.10
CA LEU A 151 -4.10 -4.68 -4.67
C LEU A 151 -3.34 -3.62 -5.48
N GLY A 152 -2.48 -4.05 -6.39
CA GLY A 152 -1.75 -3.21 -7.33
C GLY A 152 -0.66 -2.36 -6.68
N ILE A 153 -0.19 -1.40 -7.46
CA ILE A 153 0.86 -0.46 -7.08
C ILE A 153 0.21 0.87 -6.74
N GLN A 154 0.69 1.46 -5.65
CA GLN A 154 0.31 2.80 -5.23
C GLN A 154 1.52 3.73 -5.29
N TYR A 155 1.26 4.97 -5.64
CA TYR A 155 2.20 6.09 -5.68
C TYR A 155 1.87 7.01 -4.53
N CYS A 156 2.83 7.22 -3.63
CA CYS A 156 2.74 8.17 -2.54
C CYS A 156 3.57 9.40 -2.89
N ILE A 157 2.92 10.57 -2.99
CA ILE A 157 3.56 11.86 -3.22
C ILE A 157 4.09 12.39 -1.89
N LYS A 158 5.39 12.71 -1.83
CA LYS A 158 6.13 12.90 -0.58
C LYS A 158 6.81 14.25 -0.42
N SER A 159 6.98 15.04 -1.47
CA SER A 159 7.73 16.30 -1.43
C SER A 159 6.97 17.45 -2.07
N GLU A 160 7.21 18.68 -1.60
CA GLU A 160 6.64 19.90 -2.20
C GLU A 160 6.83 19.98 -3.71
N VAL A 161 8.03 19.62 -4.21
CA VAL A 161 8.33 19.58 -5.64
C VAL A 161 7.42 18.60 -6.37
N ALA A 162 7.23 17.40 -5.82
CA ALA A 162 6.34 16.41 -6.42
C ALA A 162 4.86 16.86 -6.40
N TYR A 163 4.39 17.52 -5.34
CA TYR A 163 3.06 18.11 -5.29
C TYR A 163 2.89 19.22 -6.34
N SER A 164 3.89 20.09 -6.52
CA SER A 164 3.82 21.16 -7.53
C SER A 164 3.76 20.65 -8.98
N ARG A 165 4.20 19.40 -9.20
CA ARG A 165 4.22 18.70 -10.49
C ARG A 165 3.05 17.75 -10.69
N LEU A 166 2.16 17.62 -9.69
CA LEU A 166 0.95 16.83 -9.76
C LEU A 166 -0.21 17.76 -10.13
N GLN A 167 -0.81 17.54 -11.30
CA GLN A 167 -1.90 18.36 -11.82
C GLN A 167 -3.16 17.51 -11.98
N GLU A 168 -4.27 17.97 -11.43
CA GLU A 168 -5.55 17.31 -11.63
C GLU A 168 -6.10 17.62 -13.03
N VAL A 169 -6.70 16.61 -13.66
CA VAL A 169 -7.46 16.78 -14.89
C VAL A 169 -8.94 16.79 -14.52
N GLU A 170 -9.43 17.96 -14.10
CA GLU A 170 -10.78 18.14 -13.55
C GLU A 170 -11.89 17.66 -14.49
N SER A 171 -11.69 17.76 -15.81
CA SER A 171 -12.65 17.30 -16.82
C SER A 171 -12.92 15.79 -16.77
N ASP A 172 -12.03 15.03 -16.14
CA ASP A 172 -12.04 13.56 -16.14
C ASP A 172 -12.53 12.98 -14.81
N LEU A 173 -13.08 13.83 -13.92
CA LEU A 173 -13.72 13.40 -12.69
C LEU A 173 -14.83 12.39 -13.00
N THR A 174 -14.73 11.22 -12.40
CA THR A 174 -15.63 10.10 -12.68
C THR A 174 -16.38 9.69 -11.42
N ALA A 175 -17.72 9.79 -11.43
CA ALA A 175 -18.56 9.19 -10.41
C ALA A 175 -18.50 7.65 -10.47
N VAL A 176 -18.47 7.02 -9.30
CA VAL A 176 -18.34 5.58 -9.13
C VAL A 176 -19.57 5.04 -8.43
N SER A 177 -20.25 4.10 -9.09
CA SER A 177 -21.35 3.36 -8.48
C SER A 177 -20.85 2.53 -7.31
N TYR A 178 -21.39 2.79 -6.12
CA TYR A 178 -21.10 2.00 -4.93
C TYR A 178 -21.43 0.52 -5.17
N ASP A 179 -22.65 0.23 -5.63
CA ASP A 179 -23.14 -1.15 -5.79
C ASP A 179 -22.27 -1.99 -6.73
N GLU A 180 -21.76 -1.39 -7.81
CA GLU A 180 -20.95 -2.12 -8.79
C GLU A 180 -19.53 -2.40 -8.29
N PHE A 181 -18.87 -1.40 -7.69
CA PHE A 181 -17.45 -1.49 -7.36
C PHE A 181 -17.18 -1.98 -5.93
N ASN A 182 -18.12 -1.76 -5.00
CA ASN A 182 -18.03 -2.33 -3.65
C ASN A 182 -18.17 -3.85 -3.68
N GLU A 183 -19.05 -4.40 -4.54
CA GLU A 183 -19.16 -5.86 -4.71
C GLU A 183 -17.85 -6.48 -5.22
N LYS A 184 -17.20 -5.83 -6.20
CA LYS A 184 -15.89 -6.25 -6.73
C LYS A 184 -14.80 -6.19 -5.65
N TYR A 185 -14.75 -5.09 -4.90
CA TYR A 185 -13.82 -4.92 -3.78
C TYR A 185 -13.99 -6.03 -2.73
N ASN A 186 -15.23 -6.29 -2.30
CA ASN A 186 -15.53 -7.31 -1.29
C ASN A 186 -15.20 -8.71 -1.79
N ARG A 187 -15.52 -9.04 -3.06
CA ARG A 187 -15.19 -10.34 -3.65
C ARG A 187 -13.68 -10.58 -3.66
N ARG A 188 -12.92 -9.58 -4.10
CA ARG A 188 -11.45 -9.61 -4.09
C ARG A 188 -10.89 -9.81 -2.68
N ASP A 189 -11.42 -9.11 -1.68
CA ASP A 189 -10.99 -9.25 -0.27
C ASP A 189 -11.31 -10.64 0.30
N ILE A 190 -12.50 -11.19 0.01
CA ILE A 190 -12.92 -12.53 0.43
C ILE A 190 -12.00 -13.60 -0.18
N GLU A 191 -11.76 -13.53 -1.49
CA GLU A 191 -10.89 -14.46 -2.21
C GLU A 191 -9.45 -14.38 -1.71
N ALA A 192 -8.91 -13.16 -1.54
CA ALA A 192 -7.57 -12.95 -1.00
C ALA A 192 -7.40 -13.58 0.38
N ARG A 193 -8.37 -13.36 1.29
CA ARG A 193 -8.34 -13.95 2.63
C ARG A 193 -8.47 -15.48 2.62
N ALA A 194 -9.27 -16.03 1.72
CA ALA A 194 -9.41 -17.47 1.58
C ALA A 194 -8.11 -18.12 1.08
N ASN A 195 -7.46 -17.51 0.08
CA ASN A 195 -6.18 -17.97 -0.44
C ASN A 195 -5.06 -17.81 0.60
N MET A 196 -5.07 -16.70 1.35
CA MET A 196 -4.11 -16.44 2.42
C MET A 196 -4.16 -17.52 3.50
N ARG A 197 -5.35 -17.85 4.01
CA ARG A 197 -5.51 -18.94 4.99
C ARG A 197 -5.02 -20.27 4.43
N ARG A 198 -5.42 -20.61 3.20
CA ARG A 198 -5.00 -21.86 2.54
C ARG A 198 -3.48 -21.96 2.41
N LEU A 199 -2.80 -20.87 2.08
CA LEU A 199 -1.36 -20.85 1.91
C LEU A 199 -0.63 -20.96 3.26
N ILE A 200 -1.10 -20.24 4.29
CA ILE A 200 -0.55 -20.34 5.66
C ILE A 200 -0.72 -21.76 6.23
N ASP A 201 -1.84 -22.42 5.95
CA ASP A 201 -2.14 -23.78 6.43
C ASP A 201 -1.51 -24.90 5.56
N SER A 202 -0.77 -24.55 4.50
CA SER A 202 -0.19 -25.52 3.57
C SER A 202 1.22 -25.98 3.96
N ASP A 203 1.66 -27.12 3.41
CA ASP A 203 3.03 -27.63 3.58
C ASP A 203 4.12 -26.68 3.02
N ALA A 204 3.73 -25.68 2.21
CA ALA A 204 4.66 -24.65 1.76
C ALA A 204 5.11 -23.73 2.92
N ASN A 205 4.25 -23.55 3.93
CA ASN A 205 4.60 -22.81 5.14
C ASN A 205 5.40 -23.70 6.10
N LYS A 206 6.70 -23.83 5.86
CA LYS A 206 7.57 -24.73 6.66
C LYS A 206 7.82 -24.23 8.09
N VAL A 207 7.67 -22.93 8.32
CA VAL A 207 7.94 -22.26 9.61
C VAL A 207 9.38 -22.54 10.09
N THR A 208 10.33 -22.49 9.16
CA THR A 208 11.75 -22.76 9.42
C THR A 208 12.61 -21.50 9.31
N ASN A 209 12.29 -20.64 8.34
CA ASN A 209 12.91 -19.33 8.16
C ASN A 209 11.86 -18.28 8.51
N VAL A 210 11.87 -17.78 9.74
CA VAL A 210 10.81 -16.94 10.31
C VAL A 210 11.35 -15.60 10.76
N PHE A 211 10.48 -14.65 11.11
CA PHE A 211 10.87 -13.28 11.45
C PHE A 211 12.03 -13.18 12.46
N SER A 212 11.99 -13.98 13.53
CA SER A 212 13.02 -13.96 14.56
C SER A 212 14.34 -14.62 14.17
N THR A 213 14.39 -15.44 13.11
CA THR A 213 15.64 -16.03 12.60
C THR A 213 16.38 -15.08 11.64
N LEU A 214 15.75 -13.97 11.24
CA LEU A 214 16.34 -12.95 10.38
C LEU A 214 17.17 -11.89 11.13
N LEU A 215 17.19 -11.91 12.47
CA LEU A 215 17.62 -10.80 13.34
C LEU A 215 18.66 -11.17 14.41
#